data_AF-A0AAV0X457-F1
#
_entry.id   AF-A0AAV0X457-F1
#
_cell.length_a   1.000
_cell.length_b   1.000
_cell.length_c   1.000
_cell.angle_alpha   90.00
_cell.angle_beta   90.00
_cell.angle_gamma   90.00
#
_symmetry.space_group_name_H-M   'P 1'
#
loop_
_entity.id
_entity.type
_entity.pdbx_description
1 polymer ?
#
loop_
_entity_poly.entity_id
_entity_poly.type
_entity_poly.pdbx_seq_one_letter_code
_entity_poly.pdbx_strand_id
1 'polypeptide(L)'
;MGKEKELMITVKCRKLQYLGHIMRNKSRYELLQCILQGKIDSKRSPGRRRTSWLANLRTWFEKSSVELFRSATNITRISMMIANIRNGSAH
;
A
#
# COMPACT_ATOMS: atom_id res chain seq x y z
N MET A 1 13.87 -19.24 -8.15
CA MET A 1 14.77 -18.24 -7.54
C MET A 1 14.75 -16.86 -8.20
N GLY A 2 15.26 -16.65 -9.43
CA GLY A 2 15.33 -15.29 -10.03
C GLY A 2 13.97 -14.67 -10.38
N LYS A 3 13.12 -15.43 -11.11
CA LYS A 3 11.80 -14.97 -11.55
C LYS A 3 10.82 -14.68 -10.41
N GLU A 4 10.90 -15.42 -9.31
CA GLU A 4 10.04 -15.20 -8.13
C GLU A 4 10.37 -13.88 -7.43
N LYS A 5 11.66 -13.50 -7.37
CA LYS A 5 12.09 -12.21 -6.83
C LYS A 5 11.60 -11.05 -7.71
N GLU A 6 11.68 -11.19 -9.03
CA GLU A 6 11.18 -10.20 -9.99
C GLU A 6 9.64 -10.03 -9.89
N LEU A 7 8.91 -11.14 -9.78
CA LEU A 7 7.47 -11.12 -9.53
C LEU A 7 7.13 -10.43 -8.21
N MET A 8 7.88 -10.71 -7.14
CA MET A 8 7.69 -10.06 -5.85
C MET A 8 7.90 -8.55 -5.94
N ILE A 9 8.96 -8.09 -6.60
CA ILE A 9 9.22 -6.65 -6.84
C ILE A 9 8.05 -6.03 -7.60
N THR A 10 7.57 -6.69 -8.65
CA THR A 10 6.44 -6.23 -9.46
C THR A 10 5.17 -6.09 -8.63
N VAL A 11 4.88 -7.08 -7.78
CA VAL A 11 3.73 -7.07 -6.87
C VAL A 11 3.84 -5.95 -5.84
N LYS A 12 5.00 -5.78 -5.19
CA LYS A 12 5.26 -4.69 -4.23
C LYS A 12 5.04 -3.31 -4.89
N CYS A 13 5.61 -3.11 -6.09
CA CYS A 13 5.47 -1.86 -6.86
C CYS A 13 4.01 -1.55 -7.21
N ARG A 14 3.28 -2.50 -7.83
CA ARG A 14 1.89 -2.28 -8.26
C ARG A 14 0.96 -1.99 -7.09
N LYS A 15 1.13 -2.71 -5.97
CA LYS A 15 0.36 -2.47 -4.74
C LYS A 15 0.60 -1.06 -4.21
N LEU A 16 1.84 -0.60 -4.15
CA LEU A 16 2.16 0.75 -3.68
C LEU A 16 1.64 1.83 -4.64
N GLN A 17 1.80 1.64 -5.95
CA GLN A 17 1.28 2.55 -6.98
C GLN A 17 -0.24 2.71 -6.87
N TYR A 18 -0.96 1.60 -6.68
CA TYR A 18 -2.42 1.64 -6.54
C TYR A 18 -2.86 2.37 -5.26
N LEU A 19 -2.12 2.24 -4.15
CA LEU A 19 -2.37 3.05 -2.96
C LEU A 19 -2.22 4.55 -3.28
N GLY A 20 -1.15 4.94 -3.97
CA GLY A 20 -0.95 6.32 -4.40
C GLY A 20 -2.07 6.82 -5.32
N HIS A 21 -2.51 5.98 -6.26
CA HIS A 21 -3.61 6.29 -7.18
C HIS A 21 -4.92 6.53 -6.44
N ILE A 22 -5.29 5.66 -5.49
CA ILE A 22 -6.50 5.84 -4.68
C ILE A 22 -6.40 7.13 -3.86
N MET A 23 -5.28 7.38 -3.17
CA MET A 23 -5.14 8.49 -2.24
C MET A 23 -5.11 9.87 -2.93
N ARG A 24 -4.64 9.95 -4.18
CA ARG A 24 -4.59 11.21 -4.94
C ARG A 24 -5.87 11.54 -5.69
N ASN A 25 -6.68 10.54 -6.04
CA ASN A 25 -7.89 10.73 -6.84
C ASN A 25 -9.15 10.75 -5.96
N LYS A 26 -9.31 11.81 -5.15
CA LYS A 26 -10.40 11.91 -4.16
C LYS A 26 -11.78 11.77 -4.78
N SER A 27 -12.08 12.52 -5.84
CA SER A 27 -13.41 12.53 -6.50
C SER A 27 -13.85 11.15 -7.00
N ARG A 28 -12.90 10.29 -7.39
CA ARG A 28 -13.18 8.96 -7.94
C ARG A 28 -13.19 7.85 -6.88
N TYR A 29 -12.43 8.01 -5.79
CA TYR A 29 -12.19 6.92 -4.84
C TYR A 29 -12.47 7.30 -3.38
N GLU A 30 -13.30 8.30 -3.13
CA GLU A 30 -13.65 8.76 -1.78
C GLU A 30 -14.11 7.60 -0.86
N LEU A 31 -15.04 6.76 -1.33
CA LEU A 31 -15.50 5.59 -0.58
C LEU A 31 -14.35 4.64 -0.20
N LEU A 32 -13.47 4.34 -1.16
CA LEU A 32 -12.29 3.50 -0.94
C LEU A 32 -11.32 4.13 0.07
N GLN A 33 -11.12 5.45 0.03
CA GLN A 33 -10.32 6.15 1.03
C GLN A 33 -10.93 6.03 2.42
N CYS A 34 -12.25 6.22 2.56
CA CYS A 34 -12.96 6.08 3.82
C CYS A 34 -12.84 4.65 4.40
N ILE A 35 -12.99 3.63 3.55
CA ILE A 35 -12.80 2.22 3.95
C ILE A 35 -11.35 1.97 4.41
N LEU A 36 -10.37 2.41 3.64
CA LEU A 36 -8.94 2.18 3.96
C LEU A 36 -8.50 2.91 5.23
N GLN A 37 -9.03 4.10 5.47
CA GLN A 37 -8.75 4.91 6.66
C GLN A 37 -9.56 4.45 7.89
N GLY A 38 -10.51 3.51 7.73
CA GLY A 38 -11.35 3.04 8.82
C GLY A 38 -12.38 4.08 9.29
N LYS A 39 -12.77 5.02 8.41
CA LYS A 39 -13.79 6.04 8.69
C LYS A 39 -15.23 5.50 8.59
N ILE A 40 -15.37 4.25 8.18
CA ILE A 40 -16.64 3.54 8.09
C ILE A 40 -16.59 2.40 9.09
N ASP A 41 -17.54 2.37 10.00
CA ASP A 41 -17.70 1.28 10.95
C ASP A 41 -18.04 0.00 10.19
N SER A 42 -17.18 -1.01 10.34
CA SER A 42 -17.44 -2.34 9.79
C SER A 42 -16.99 -3.40 10.78
N LYS A 43 -17.87 -4.37 11.03
CA LYS A 43 -17.53 -5.54 11.84
C LYS A 43 -16.62 -6.44 11.03
N ARG A 44 -15.48 -6.85 11.58
CA ARG A 44 -14.60 -7.83 10.93
C ARG A 44 -15.32 -9.17 10.85
N SER A 45 -15.62 -9.63 9.63
CA SER A 45 -16.23 -10.95 9.43
C SER A 45 -15.31 -12.07 9.98
N PRO A 46 -15.88 -13.08 10.65
CA PRO A 46 -15.16 -14.30 11.01
C PRO A 46 -14.46 -14.90 9.79
N GLY A 47 -13.22 -15.40 9.96
CA GLY A 47 -12.45 -16.03 8.88
C GLY A 47 -11.66 -15.08 7.97
N ARG A 48 -11.81 -13.75 8.09
CA ARG A 48 -10.99 -12.81 7.29
C ARG A 48 -9.51 -12.92 7.67
N ARG A 49 -8.69 -13.44 6.74
CA ARG A 49 -7.23 -13.65 6.88
C ARG A 49 -6.55 -12.47 7.58
N ARG A 50 -5.59 -12.76 8.46
CA ARG A 50 -4.82 -11.75 9.23
C ARG A 50 -4.06 -10.78 8.33
N THR A 51 -3.55 -11.26 7.20
CA THR A 51 -2.77 -10.47 6.25
C THR A 51 -3.68 -9.80 5.23
N SER A 52 -3.87 -8.48 5.35
CA SER A 52 -4.56 -7.65 4.35
C SER A 52 -3.57 -6.98 3.39
N TRP A 53 -4.08 -6.41 2.30
CA TRP A 53 -3.27 -5.59 1.38
C TRP A 53 -2.51 -4.48 2.12
N LEU A 54 -3.20 -3.73 2.99
CA LEU A 54 -2.59 -2.68 3.80
C LEU A 54 -1.60 -3.23 4.84
N ALA A 55 -1.86 -4.42 5.40
CA ALA A 55 -0.92 -5.07 6.31
C ALA A 55 0.42 -5.40 5.61
N ASN A 56 0.38 -5.89 4.36
CA ASN A 56 1.60 -6.11 3.58
C ASN A 56 2.40 -4.83 3.39
N LEU A 57 1.73 -3.72 3.04
CA LEU A 57 2.41 -2.44 2.83
C LEU A 57 3.06 -1.94 4.13
N ARG A 58 2.39 -2.09 5.28
CA ARG A 58 2.99 -1.73 6.57
C ARG A 58 4.24 -2.54 6.87
N THR A 59 4.20 -3.84 6.62
CA THR A 59 5.35 -4.74 6.82
C THR A 59 6.49 -4.45 5.85
N TRP A 60 6.22 -4.26 4.56
CA TRP A 60 7.28 -4.06 3.55
C TRP A 60 8.00 -2.72 3.64
N PHE A 61 7.33 -1.68 4.16
CA PHE A 61 7.87 -0.33 4.22
C PHE A 61 8.13 0.15 5.65
N GLU A 62 7.91 -0.72 6.65
CA GLU A 62 8.09 -0.42 8.08
C GLU A 62 7.42 0.89 8.49
N LYS A 63 6.19 1.08 8.03
CA LYS A 63 5.41 2.30 8.25
C LYS A 63 4.06 1.98 8.85
N SER A 64 3.58 2.89 9.69
CA SER A 64 2.19 2.91 10.12
C SER A 64 1.25 3.20 8.94
N SER A 65 -0.04 2.87 9.08
CA SER A 65 -1.05 3.22 8.07
C SER A 65 -1.08 4.73 7.80
N VAL A 66 -0.94 5.55 8.85
CA VAL A 66 -0.99 7.02 8.75
C VAL A 66 0.18 7.55 7.92
N GLU A 67 1.39 7.05 8.17
CA GLU A 67 2.58 7.43 7.40
C GLU A 67 2.49 7.00 5.94
N LEU A 68 1.94 5.80 5.68
CA LEU A 68 1.67 5.33 4.33
C LEU A 68 0.67 6.25 3.60
N PHE A 69 -0.43 6.61 4.25
CA PHE A 69 -1.43 7.51 3.64
C PHE A 69 -0.84 8.90 3.37
N ARG A 70 -0.10 9.48 4.32
CA ARG A 70 0.60 10.76 4.13
C ARG A 70 1.64 10.71 3.01
N SER A 71 2.29 9.57 2.81
CA SER A 71 3.26 9.39 1.73
C SER A 71 2.58 9.21 0.38
N ALA A 72 1.43 8.54 0.34
CA ALA A 72 0.70 8.20 -0.88
C ALA A 72 0.06 9.40 -1.60
N THR A 73 -0.22 10.49 -0.89
CA THR A 73 -0.74 11.73 -1.48
C THR A 73 0.29 12.46 -2.34
N ASN A 74 1.59 12.17 -2.19
CA ASN A 74 2.68 12.77 -2.95
C ASN A 74 3.28 11.76 -3.94
N ILE A 75 3.26 12.08 -5.23
CA ILE A 75 3.76 11.19 -6.28
C ILE A 75 5.27 10.92 -6.15
N THR A 76 6.06 11.95 -5.84
CA THR A 76 7.52 11.85 -5.66
C THR A 76 7.88 10.91 -4.53
N ARG A 77 7.14 10.97 -3.40
CA ARG A 77 7.35 10.02 -2.28
C ARG A 77 7.09 8.58 -2.68
N ILE A 78 6.03 8.33 -3.46
CA ILE A 78 5.73 6.98 -3.98
C ILE A 78 6.83 6.51 -4.94
N SER A 79 7.32 7.39 -5.83
CA SER A 79 8.43 7.06 -6.73
C SER A 79 9.71 6.70 -5.96
N MET A 80 10.04 7.44 -4.90
CA MET A 80 11.18 7.11 -4.03
C MET A 80 11.02 5.76 -3.33
N MET A 81 9.83 5.47 -2.80
CA MET A 81 9.54 4.18 -2.18
C MET A 81 9.64 3.01 -3.18
N ILE A 82 9.24 3.21 -4.44
CA ILE A 82 9.41 2.21 -5.52
C ILE A 82 10.89 1.99 -5.84
N ALA A 83 11.69 3.06 -5.88
CA ALA A 83 13.13 2.95 -6.09
C ALA A 83 13.79 2.12 -4.97
N ASN A 84 13.40 2.34 -3.71
CA ASN A 84 13.90 1.57 -2.58
C ASN A 84 13.57 0.07 -2.67
N ILE A 85 12.41 -0.31 -3.23
CA ILE A 85 12.07 -1.72 -3.50
C ILE A 85 13.04 -2.33 -4.50
N ARG A 86 13.37 -1.60 -5.57
CA ARG A 86 14.27 -2.08 -6.64
C ARG A 86 15.71 -2.24 -6.15
N ASN A 87 16.12 -1.38 -5.22
CA ASN A 87 17.46 -1.40 -4.63
C ASN A 87 17.61 -2.42 -3.48
N GLY A 88 16.55 -3.16 -3.12
CA GLY A 88 16.58 -4.14 -2.04
C GLY A 88 16.55 -3.53 -0.63
N SER A 89 16.29 -2.23 -0.51
CA SER A 89 16.22 -1.51 0.77
C SER A 89 14.87 -1.63 1.47
N ALA A 90 13.91 -2.33 0.86
CA ALA A 90 12.59 -2.60 1.43
C ALA A 90 12.48 -4.08 1.82
N HIS A 91 12.22 -4.36 3.11
CA HIS A 91 12.08 -5.70 3.68
C HIS A 91 10.96 -6.52 2.99
#